data_AF-A0A951NAS0-F1
#
_entry.id   AF-A0A951NAS0-F1
#
_cell.length_a   1.000
_cell.length_b   1.000
_cell.length_c   1.000
_cell.angle_alpha   90.00
_cell.angle_beta   90.00
_cell.angle_gamma   90.00
#
_symmetry.space_group_name_H-M   'P 1'
#
loop_
_entity.id
_entity.type
_entity.pdbx_description
1 polymer ?
#
loop_
_entity_poly.entity_id
_entity_poly.type
_entity_poly.pdbx_seq_one_letter_code
_entity_poly.pdbx_strand_id
1 'polypeptide(L)'
;MRAAALLGLGAHRPGRRDDNAEISIRTDSSDAWIRERSGIVTRGVAGPDESVVDMAALAGGKALAASGIDAEDIGLVLLATCSMPGPLPGGSPEVASRLGAKHAGASDVGAGCAGFTYALSMAADAVRAGSADNVLVVGSEKLLPLVDPEDRGTAFLFGDGAGAAVVGLAETDGIGRAAWSHDGAQHARLVIDGTPQRLKMEGRAIYRWATASLPDLARRACELAGTTPQELAAFVPHQANLRITEAVVKSLALPESVVVARDVVESGNTSAASVPLALARLHELGQVRRGDQILLLGFGAGLTAAGQVVRCP
;
A
#
# COMPACT_ATOMS: atom_id res chain seq x y z
N MET A 1 4.02 -27.67 -6.16
CA MET A 1 3.93 -26.23 -6.52
C MET A 1 5.07 -25.54 -5.79
N ARG A 2 5.79 -24.61 -6.43
CA ARG A 2 6.85 -23.84 -5.75
C ARG A 2 6.21 -23.01 -4.61
N ALA A 3 6.95 -22.70 -3.56
CA ALA A 3 6.47 -21.85 -2.46
C ALA A 3 7.03 -20.44 -2.61
N ALA A 4 6.24 -19.43 -2.21
CA ALA A 4 6.60 -18.03 -2.31
C ALA A 4 6.52 -17.36 -0.93
N ALA A 5 7.51 -16.53 -0.58
CA ALA A 5 7.53 -15.76 0.66
C ALA A 5 8.01 -14.33 0.41
N LEU A 6 7.71 -13.45 1.37
CA LEU A 6 8.42 -12.17 1.49
C LEU A 6 9.85 -12.47 1.93
N LEU A 7 10.83 -11.89 1.26
CA LEU A 7 12.26 -12.06 1.56
C LEU A 7 12.87 -10.79 2.13
N GLY A 8 12.35 -9.63 1.77
CA GLY A 8 12.83 -8.34 2.24
C GLY A 8 11.80 -7.24 2.05
N LEU A 9 11.86 -6.22 2.90
CA LEU A 9 10.99 -5.05 2.88
C LEU A 9 11.84 -3.79 2.74
N GLY A 10 11.27 -2.77 2.09
CA GLY A 10 11.92 -1.49 1.94
C GLY A 10 10.90 -0.36 1.98
N ALA A 11 11.28 0.77 2.55
CA ALA A 11 10.43 1.95 2.66
C ALA A 11 11.20 3.21 2.30
N HIS A 12 10.54 4.11 1.58
CA HIS A 12 11.01 5.45 1.34
C HIS A 12 9.92 6.46 1.69
N ARG A 13 10.27 7.37 2.60
CA ARG A 13 9.41 8.44 3.08
C ARG A 13 10.09 9.75 2.71
N PRO A 14 9.38 10.71 2.10
CA PRO A 14 9.95 12.01 1.78
C PRO A 14 10.51 12.70 3.02
N GLY A 15 11.59 13.48 2.84
CA GLY A 15 12.25 14.18 3.95
C GLY A 15 11.40 15.31 4.54
N ARG A 16 10.58 15.98 3.73
CA ARG A 16 9.65 17.01 4.20
C ARG A 16 8.39 16.36 4.76
N ARG A 17 7.96 16.86 5.92
CA ARG A 17 6.69 16.51 6.54
C ARG A 17 5.86 17.77 6.77
N ASP A 18 4.63 17.77 6.29
CA ASP A 18 3.65 18.81 6.62
C ASP A 18 2.83 18.34 7.82
N ASP A 19 2.65 19.20 8.81
CA ASP A 19 1.70 18.98 9.90
C ASP A 19 0.32 19.57 9.56
N ASN A 20 -0.64 19.37 10.46
CA ASN A 20 -1.98 19.89 10.26
C ASN A 20 -2.06 21.42 10.26
N ALA A 21 -1.09 22.13 10.85
CA ALA A 21 -1.06 23.59 10.78
C ALA A 21 -0.76 24.02 9.35
N GLU A 22 0.25 23.43 8.71
CA GLU A 22 0.57 23.65 7.29
C GLU A 22 -0.59 23.26 6.36
N ILE A 23 -1.22 22.11 6.60
CA ILE A 23 -2.35 21.62 5.80
C ILE A 23 -3.57 22.55 5.90
N SER A 24 -3.83 23.10 7.09
CA SER A 24 -5.01 23.92 7.36
C SER A 24 -4.88 25.36 6.85
N ILE A 25 -3.72 25.81 6.35
CA ILE A 25 -3.55 27.19 5.84
C ILE A 25 -4.54 27.51 4.71
N ARG A 26 -4.82 26.53 3.85
CA ARG A 26 -5.61 26.72 2.62
C ARG A 26 -7.02 26.14 2.69
N THR A 27 -7.38 25.55 3.83
CA THR A 27 -8.71 25.00 4.05
C THR A 27 -9.27 25.61 5.32
N ASP A 28 -10.57 25.94 5.35
CA ASP A 28 -11.26 26.38 6.57
C ASP A 28 -11.38 25.22 7.58
N SER A 29 -10.24 24.78 8.12
CA SER A 29 -10.05 23.59 8.95
C SER A 29 -9.09 23.87 10.12
N SER A 30 -8.96 22.90 11.02
CA SER A 30 -8.02 22.97 12.14
C SER A 30 -7.40 21.59 12.40
N ASP A 31 -6.29 21.55 13.14
CA ASP A 31 -5.67 20.30 13.59
C ASP A 31 -6.67 19.38 14.30
N ALA A 32 -7.46 19.92 15.24
CA ALA A 32 -8.48 19.17 15.94
C ALA A 32 -9.51 18.55 14.98
N TRP A 33 -9.96 19.31 13.97
CA TRP A 33 -10.91 18.84 12.98
C TRP A 33 -10.32 17.74 12.09
N ILE A 34 -9.07 17.89 11.63
CA ILE A 34 -8.39 16.90 10.78
C ILE A 34 -8.20 15.59 11.54
N ARG A 35 -7.71 15.66 12.80
CA ARG A 35 -7.55 14.48 13.67
C ARG A 35 -8.87 13.79 13.93
N GLU A 36 -9.94 14.51 14.24
CA GLU A 36 -11.26 13.92 14.45
C GLU A 36 -11.79 13.22 13.18
N ARG A 37 -11.53 13.80 12.00
CA ARG A 37 -12.04 13.30 10.73
C ARG A 37 -11.22 12.15 10.14
N SER A 38 -9.94 12.03 10.48
CA SER A 38 -9.04 11.05 9.85
C SER A 38 -7.98 10.41 10.73
N GLY A 39 -7.68 10.99 11.89
CA GLY A 39 -6.53 10.62 12.71
C GLY A 39 -5.18 11.13 12.20
N ILE A 40 -5.14 11.84 11.06
CA ILE A 40 -3.90 12.35 10.48
C ILE A 40 -3.37 13.52 11.32
N VAL A 41 -2.05 13.51 11.53
CA VAL A 41 -1.31 14.55 12.26
C VAL A 41 -0.25 15.17 11.37
N THR A 42 0.39 14.35 10.53
CA THR A 42 1.37 14.80 9.54
C THR A 42 1.26 13.94 8.28
N ARG A 43 1.90 14.38 7.20
CA ARG A 43 2.07 13.61 5.96
C ARG A 43 3.45 13.81 5.36
N GLY A 44 3.90 12.86 4.54
CA GLY A 44 5.09 13.01 3.70
C GLY A 44 4.81 13.87 2.46
N VAL A 45 5.76 14.73 2.10
CA VAL A 45 5.67 15.61 0.92
C VAL A 45 6.92 15.44 0.06
N ALA A 46 6.74 14.85 -1.12
CA ALA A 46 7.84 14.65 -2.05
C ALA A 46 8.32 15.99 -2.63
N GLY A 47 9.64 16.15 -2.72
CA GLY A 47 10.26 17.32 -3.34
C GLY A 47 9.96 17.43 -4.84
N PRO A 48 10.27 18.57 -5.48
CA PRO A 48 10.14 18.71 -6.93
C PRO A 48 10.97 17.67 -7.69
N ASP A 49 12.18 17.36 -7.21
CA ASP A 49 13.13 16.41 -7.80
C ASP A 49 12.88 14.94 -7.40
N GLU A 50 11.78 14.67 -6.70
CA GLU A 50 11.46 13.35 -6.17
C GLU A 50 10.19 12.82 -6.86
N SER A 51 10.35 12.06 -7.93
CA SER A 51 9.25 11.46 -8.69
C SER A 51 8.75 10.14 -8.08
N VAL A 52 7.64 9.62 -8.62
CA VAL A 52 7.15 8.27 -8.31
C VAL A 52 8.24 7.21 -8.53
N VAL A 53 9.03 7.34 -9.61
CA VAL A 53 10.11 6.41 -9.94
C VAL A 53 11.29 6.57 -9.00
N ASP A 54 11.66 7.79 -8.60
CA ASP A 54 12.75 8.03 -7.64
C ASP A 54 12.44 7.35 -6.30
N MET A 55 11.24 7.59 -5.76
CA MET A 55 10.80 6.97 -4.51
C MET A 55 10.71 5.44 -4.64
N ALA A 56 10.20 4.94 -5.77
CA ALA A 56 10.09 3.50 -6.03
C ALA A 56 11.47 2.82 -6.06
N ALA A 57 12.46 3.42 -6.73
CA ALA A 57 13.82 2.91 -6.76
C ALA A 57 14.47 2.94 -5.37
N LEU A 58 14.27 3.99 -4.58
CA LEU A 58 14.79 4.07 -3.21
C LEU A 58 14.18 3.00 -2.29
N ALA A 59 12.86 2.78 -2.36
CA ALA A 59 12.21 1.73 -1.59
C ALA A 59 12.62 0.33 -2.08
N GLY A 60 12.68 0.12 -3.40
CA GLY A 60 13.06 -1.15 -4.00
C GLY A 60 14.51 -1.54 -3.70
N GLY A 61 15.44 -0.60 -3.75
CA GLY A 61 16.84 -0.83 -3.38
C GLY A 61 17.00 -1.26 -1.93
N LYS A 62 16.23 -0.68 -1.00
CA LYS A 62 16.20 -1.11 0.41
C LYS A 62 15.62 -2.52 0.57
N ALA A 63 14.56 -2.85 -0.18
CA ALA A 63 13.97 -4.20 -0.14
C ALA A 63 14.93 -5.26 -0.67
N LEU A 64 15.68 -4.97 -1.74
CA LEU A 64 16.75 -5.82 -2.27
C LEU A 64 17.88 -6.02 -1.27
N ALA A 65 18.35 -4.92 -0.67
CA ALA A 65 19.39 -4.99 0.36
C ALA A 65 18.95 -5.82 1.58
N ALA A 66 17.68 -5.69 2.00
CA ALA A 66 17.11 -6.46 3.10
C ALA A 66 16.92 -7.94 2.76
N SER A 67 16.62 -8.28 1.50
CA SER A 67 16.45 -9.68 1.08
C SER A 67 17.75 -10.40 0.80
N GLY A 68 18.84 -9.67 0.53
CA GLY A 68 20.11 -10.23 0.07
C GLY A 68 20.05 -10.79 -1.36
N ILE A 69 19.02 -10.45 -2.14
CA ILE A 69 18.88 -10.84 -3.55
C ILE A 69 19.53 -9.77 -4.42
N ASP A 70 20.42 -10.19 -5.31
CA ASP A 70 21.03 -9.30 -6.28
C ASP A 70 19.98 -8.82 -7.29
N ALA A 71 20.07 -7.56 -7.71
CA ALA A 71 19.09 -6.97 -8.63
C ALA A 71 19.01 -7.74 -9.97
N GLU A 72 20.12 -8.33 -10.43
CA GLU A 72 20.18 -9.11 -11.67
C GLU A 72 19.38 -10.42 -11.58
N ASP A 73 19.10 -10.92 -10.37
CA ASP A 73 18.30 -12.13 -10.12
C ASP A 73 16.79 -11.85 -10.01
N ILE A 74 16.36 -10.60 -10.15
CA ILE A 74 14.95 -10.24 -10.27
C ILE A 74 14.45 -10.57 -11.66
N GLY A 75 13.46 -11.46 -11.75
CA GLY A 75 12.82 -11.84 -13.01
C GLY A 75 11.63 -10.96 -13.40
N LEU A 76 11.06 -10.22 -12.45
CA LEU A 76 9.91 -9.34 -12.68
C LEU A 76 9.89 -8.16 -11.70
N VAL A 77 9.57 -6.97 -12.20
CA VAL A 77 9.30 -5.77 -11.41
C VAL A 77 7.83 -5.37 -11.61
N LEU A 78 7.08 -5.28 -10.51
CA LEU A 78 5.70 -4.82 -10.48
C LEU A 78 5.60 -3.48 -9.73
N LEU A 79 5.17 -2.43 -10.43
CA LEU A 79 4.95 -1.11 -9.85
C LEU A 79 3.46 -0.80 -9.73
N ALA A 80 2.93 -0.79 -8.51
CA ALA A 80 1.60 -0.30 -8.22
C ALA A 80 1.62 1.22 -8.00
N THR A 81 0.96 1.97 -8.88
CA THR A 81 0.84 3.43 -8.80
C THR A 81 -0.38 3.93 -9.57
N CYS A 82 -0.96 5.05 -9.14
CA CYS A 82 -1.95 5.80 -9.93
C CYS A 82 -1.56 7.27 -10.14
N SER A 83 -0.31 7.64 -9.84
CA SER A 83 0.16 9.03 -9.87
C SER A 83 1.29 9.30 -10.85
N MET A 84 1.45 8.45 -11.87
CA MET A 84 2.31 8.75 -13.02
C MET A 84 1.79 10.02 -13.73
N PRO A 85 2.68 10.90 -14.25
CA PRO A 85 2.27 12.15 -14.90
C PRO A 85 1.41 11.97 -16.17
N GLY A 86 1.42 10.79 -16.76
CA GLY A 86 0.67 10.46 -17.97
C GLY A 86 0.42 8.95 -18.08
N PRO A 87 -0.38 8.53 -19.07
CA PRO A 87 -0.76 7.12 -19.26
C PRO A 87 0.34 6.25 -19.85
N LEU A 88 1.35 6.86 -20.50
CA LEU A 88 2.49 6.19 -21.10
C LEU A 88 3.68 7.17 -21.16
N PRO A 89 4.92 6.75 -20.87
CA PRO A 89 5.32 5.42 -20.40
C PRO A 89 4.90 5.12 -18.96
N GLY A 90 4.83 3.83 -18.61
CA GLY A 90 4.74 3.38 -17.21
C GLY A 90 6.08 3.54 -16.49
N GLY A 91 6.07 3.46 -15.15
CA GLY A 91 7.25 3.68 -14.32
C GLY A 91 8.13 2.45 -14.08
N SER A 92 7.56 1.24 -14.14
CA SER A 92 8.27 -0.01 -13.80
C SER A 92 9.53 -0.29 -14.63
N PRO A 93 9.59 -0.05 -15.95
CA PRO A 93 10.83 -0.29 -16.71
C PRO A 93 11.96 0.63 -16.28
N GLU A 94 11.64 1.87 -15.91
CA GLU A 94 12.62 2.82 -15.42
C GLU A 94 13.11 2.45 -14.02
N VAL A 95 12.22 2.00 -13.13
CA VAL A 95 12.58 1.45 -11.81
C VAL A 95 13.54 0.25 -11.96
N ALA A 96 13.20 -0.70 -12.85
CA ALA A 96 14.04 -1.87 -13.11
C ALA A 96 15.44 -1.47 -13.60
N SER A 97 15.52 -0.53 -14.54
CA SER A 97 16.78 -0.02 -15.08
C SER A 97 17.64 0.66 -14.00
N ARG A 98 17.05 1.54 -13.18
CA ARG A 98 17.74 2.26 -12.10
C ARG A 98 18.28 1.33 -11.01
N LEU A 99 17.59 0.23 -10.75
CA LEU A 99 18.00 -0.78 -9.76
C LEU A 99 19.01 -1.79 -10.31
N GLY A 100 19.25 -1.81 -11.62
CA GLY A 100 20.13 -2.80 -12.25
C GLY A 100 19.47 -4.16 -12.50
N ALA A 101 18.14 -4.25 -12.46
CA ALA A 101 17.38 -5.47 -12.77
C ALA A 101 17.27 -5.69 -14.29
N LYS A 102 18.42 -5.91 -14.93
CA LYS A 102 18.60 -5.91 -16.40
C LYS A 102 17.83 -7.01 -17.13
N HIS A 103 17.49 -8.08 -16.44
CA HIS A 103 16.82 -9.26 -17.01
C HIS A 103 15.34 -9.35 -16.63
N ALA A 104 14.84 -8.40 -15.82
CA ALA A 104 13.47 -8.42 -15.35
C ALA A 104 12.48 -8.01 -16.45
N GLY A 105 11.35 -8.72 -16.54
CA GLY A 105 10.14 -8.11 -17.06
C GLY A 105 9.70 -6.94 -16.18
N ALA A 106 8.94 -5.99 -16.70
CA ALA A 106 8.46 -4.85 -15.93
C ALA A 106 7.02 -4.50 -16.32
N SER A 107 6.14 -4.33 -15.32
CA SER A 107 4.76 -3.88 -15.55
C SER A 107 4.24 -3.01 -14.42
N ASP A 108 3.49 -1.98 -14.79
CA ASP A 108 2.70 -1.22 -13.84
C ASP A 108 1.39 -1.96 -13.54
N VAL A 109 0.88 -1.82 -12.31
CA VAL A 109 -0.34 -2.47 -11.83
C VAL A 109 -1.37 -1.43 -11.39
N GLY A 110 -2.45 -1.31 -12.16
CA GLY A 110 -3.56 -0.43 -11.86
C GLY A 110 -4.65 -1.11 -11.02
N ALA A 111 -4.71 -0.80 -9.72
CA ALA A 111 -5.84 -1.15 -8.85
C ALA A 111 -6.05 -0.10 -7.73
N GLY A 112 -5.79 1.17 -8.06
CA GLY A 112 -5.83 2.29 -7.10
C GLY A 112 -5.03 1.99 -5.83
N CYS A 113 -5.56 2.38 -4.68
CA CYS A 113 -4.90 2.15 -3.40
C CYS A 113 -4.79 0.66 -2.98
N ALA A 114 -5.51 -0.26 -3.65
CA ALA A 114 -5.33 -1.70 -3.47
C ALA A 114 -4.16 -2.27 -4.31
N GLY A 115 -3.50 -1.43 -5.11
CA GLY A 115 -2.47 -1.83 -6.08
C GLY A 115 -1.39 -2.73 -5.51
N PHE A 116 -0.85 -2.43 -4.32
CA PHE A 116 0.20 -3.26 -3.72
C PHE A 116 -0.29 -4.66 -3.36
N THR A 117 -1.48 -4.82 -2.77
CA THR A 117 -1.98 -6.15 -2.42
C THR A 117 -2.34 -6.97 -3.64
N TYR A 118 -2.81 -6.34 -4.72
CA TYR A 118 -2.98 -6.97 -6.03
C TYR A 118 -1.64 -7.43 -6.61
N ALA A 119 -0.66 -6.52 -6.70
CA ALA A 119 0.67 -6.81 -7.24
C ALA A 119 1.40 -7.89 -6.42
N LEU A 120 1.22 -7.91 -5.10
CA LEU A 120 1.80 -8.94 -4.23
C LEU A 120 1.26 -10.34 -4.53
N SER A 121 -0.06 -10.49 -4.78
CA SER A 121 -0.61 -11.78 -5.18
C SER A 121 -0.10 -12.20 -6.56
N MET A 122 -0.02 -11.26 -7.51
CA MET A 122 0.53 -11.54 -8.85
C MET A 122 1.99 -11.99 -8.79
N ALA A 123 2.79 -11.36 -7.92
CA ALA A 123 4.18 -11.74 -7.67
C ALA A 123 4.30 -13.15 -7.08
N ALA A 124 3.50 -13.46 -6.05
CA ALA A 124 3.49 -14.80 -5.46
C ALA A 124 3.10 -15.86 -6.49
N ASP A 125 2.11 -15.59 -7.34
CA ASP A 125 1.69 -16.52 -8.38
C ASP A 125 2.74 -16.69 -9.48
N ALA A 126 3.47 -15.64 -9.87
CA ALA A 126 4.61 -15.74 -10.78
C ALA A 126 5.71 -16.65 -10.22
N VAL A 127 6.02 -16.53 -8.93
CA VAL A 127 6.99 -17.41 -8.23
C VAL A 127 6.50 -18.86 -8.17
N ARG A 128 5.23 -19.07 -7.82
CA ARG A 128 4.64 -20.42 -7.74
C ARG A 128 4.60 -21.14 -9.09
N ALA A 129 4.24 -20.39 -10.15
CA ALA A 129 4.19 -20.88 -11.51
C ALA A 129 5.58 -21.08 -12.12
N GLY A 130 6.58 -20.37 -11.58
CA GLY A 130 7.97 -20.43 -12.01
C GLY A 130 8.28 -19.59 -13.25
N SER A 131 7.50 -18.55 -13.52
CA SER A 131 7.82 -17.55 -14.54
C SER A 131 8.86 -16.52 -14.07
N ALA A 132 9.05 -16.40 -12.76
CA ALA A 132 10.13 -15.66 -12.12
C ALA A 132 10.52 -16.33 -10.80
N ASP A 133 11.79 -16.28 -10.43
CA ASP A 133 12.26 -16.85 -9.15
C ASP A 133 12.18 -15.81 -8.02
N ASN A 134 12.45 -14.55 -8.37
CA ASN A 134 12.33 -13.39 -7.49
C ASN A 134 11.59 -12.26 -8.22
N VAL A 135 10.71 -11.58 -7.50
CA VAL A 135 9.87 -10.48 -8.00
C VAL A 135 9.98 -9.31 -7.05
N LEU A 136 10.29 -8.13 -7.59
CA LEU A 136 10.23 -6.88 -6.84
C LEU A 136 8.84 -6.27 -6.98
N VAL A 137 8.16 -6.06 -5.85
CA VAL A 137 6.84 -5.41 -5.81
C VAL A 137 6.98 -4.06 -5.13
N VAL A 138 6.57 -2.98 -5.79
CA VAL A 138 6.66 -1.62 -5.27
C VAL A 138 5.30 -0.94 -5.34
N GLY A 139 4.85 -0.36 -4.23
CA GLY A 139 3.79 0.65 -4.23
C GLY A 139 4.43 2.02 -4.08
N SER A 140 4.23 2.93 -5.03
CA SER A 140 4.84 4.27 -5.01
C SER A 140 3.87 5.34 -5.50
N GLU A 141 3.74 6.42 -4.75
CA GLU A 141 2.72 7.43 -5.00
C GLU A 141 3.22 8.85 -4.70
N LYS A 142 3.00 9.75 -5.65
CA LYS A 142 3.14 11.21 -5.52
C LYS A 142 1.79 11.87 -5.78
N LEU A 143 0.90 11.82 -4.79
CA LEU A 143 -0.51 12.19 -4.91
C LEU A 143 -0.74 13.68 -4.75
N LEU A 144 0.10 14.39 -3.99
CA LEU A 144 -0.15 15.79 -3.68
C LEU A 144 -0.32 16.71 -4.91
N PRO A 145 0.39 16.51 -6.04
CA PRO A 145 0.13 17.26 -7.27
C PRO A 145 -1.27 17.04 -7.86
N LEU A 146 -1.94 15.92 -7.55
CA LEU A 146 -3.27 15.56 -8.03
C LEU A 146 -4.38 16.02 -7.08
N VAL A 147 -4.05 16.43 -5.86
CA VAL A 147 -5.01 16.90 -4.87
C VAL A 147 -5.23 18.40 -5.03
N ASP A 148 -6.49 18.83 -4.97
CA ASP A 148 -6.81 20.25 -4.87
C ASP A 148 -6.47 20.75 -3.45
N PRO A 149 -5.51 21.67 -3.28
CA PRO A 149 -5.10 22.14 -1.96
C PRO A 149 -6.19 22.99 -1.26
N GLU A 150 -7.21 23.44 -1.98
CA GLU A 150 -8.34 24.21 -1.44
C GLU A 150 -9.56 23.32 -1.12
N ASP A 151 -9.60 22.09 -1.61
CA ASP A 151 -10.69 21.15 -1.30
C ASP A 151 -10.58 20.64 0.13
N ARG A 152 -11.35 21.25 1.02
CA ARG A 152 -11.50 20.84 2.43
C ARG A 152 -11.81 19.34 2.62
N GLY A 153 -12.44 18.69 1.64
CA GLY A 153 -12.79 17.27 1.70
C GLY A 153 -11.62 16.30 1.48
N THR A 154 -10.56 16.72 0.78
CA THR A 154 -9.48 15.85 0.33
C THR A 154 -8.08 16.37 0.64
N ALA A 155 -7.88 17.69 0.76
CA ALA A 155 -6.58 18.33 0.90
C ALA A 155 -5.73 17.82 2.06
N PHE A 156 -6.36 17.33 3.13
CA PHE A 156 -5.70 16.84 4.33
C PHE A 156 -5.42 15.33 4.33
N LEU A 157 -6.01 14.58 3.38
CA LEU A 157 -6.00 13.13 3.44
C LEU A 157 -4.71 12.53 2.92
N PHE A 158 -4.22 13.02 1.78
CA PHE A 158 -3.18 12.32 1.03
C PHE A 158 -1.77 12.78 1.41
N GLY A 159 -0.81 11.89 1.17
CA GLY A 159 0.62 12.14 1.26
C GLY A 159 1.38 11.34 0.21
N ASP A 160 2.69 11.56 0.14
CA ASP A 160 3.57 10.90 -0.82
C ASP A 160 4.48 9.87 -0.14
N GLY A 161 4.91 8.85 -0.90
CA GLY A 161 5.90 7.88 -0.44
C GLY A 161 5.94 6.60 -1.26
N ALA A 162 6.85 5.70 -0.90
CA ALA A 162 6.97 4.39 -1.53
C ALA A 162 7.31 3.28 -0.53
N GLY A 163 6.73 2.11 -0.72
CA GLY A 163 7.09 0.89 -0.02
C GLY A 163 7.29 -0.26 -1.00
N ALA A 164 8.20 -1.17 -0.69
CA ALA A 164 8.57 -2.28 -1.55
C ALA A 164 8.73 -3.57 -0.77
N ALA A 165 8.57 -4.68 -1.47
CA ALA A 165 8.85 -6.02 -0.98
C ALA A 165 9.50 -6.86 -2.08
N VAL A 166 10.46 -7.69 -1.70
CA VAL A 166 10.97 -8.76 -2.56
C VAL A 166 10.19 -10.03 -2.24
N VAL A 167 9.56 -10.61 -3.25
CA VAL A 167 8.89 -11.91 -3.19
C VAL A 167 9.78 -12.92 -3.89
N GLY A 168 10.08 -14.05 -3.27
CA GLY A 168 10.91 -15.06 -3.91
C GLY A 168 10.65 -16.46 -3.40
N LEU A 169 11.45 -17.40 -3.91
CA LEU A 169 11.38 -18.79 -3.52
C LEU A 169 11.60 -18.98 -2.02
N ALA A 170 10.84 -19.91 -1.45
CA ALA A 170 10.98 -20.31 -0.07
C ALA A 170 10.79 -21.82 0.10
N GLU A 171 11.23 -22.36 1.24
CA GLU A 171 10.96 -23.74 1.62
C GLU A 171 9.48 -23.97 1.98
N THR A 172 8.86 -22.97 2.59
CA THR A 172 7.45 -23.00 3.00
C THR A 172 6.72 -21.78 2.47
N ASP A 173 5.44 -21.96 2.15
CA ASP A 173 4.64 -20.89 1.55
C ASP A 173 4.35 -19.81 2.60
N GLY A 174 4.81 -18.59 2.31
CA GLY A 174 4.76 -17.44 3.22
C GLY A 174 3.73 -16.39 2.83
N ILE A 175 3.10 -16.50 1.66
CA ILE A 175 2.08 -15.55 1.20
C ILE A 175 0.78 -16.31 0.95
N GLY A 176 -0.25 -16.12 1.76
CA GLY A 176 -1.54 -16.77 1.57
C GLY A 176 -2.24 -16.37 0.26
N ARG A 177 -3.24 -17.14 -0.15
CA ARG A 177 -4.09 -16.78 -1.28
C ARG A 177 -4.82 -15.46 -0.99
N ALA A 178 -4.88 -14.58 -1.98
CA ALA A 178 -5.67 -13.38 -1.88
C ALA A 178 -7.18 -13.67 -1.89
N ALA A 179 -7.89 -13.03 -0.98
CA ALA A 179 -9.32 -12.80 -1.07
C ALA A 179 -9.55 -11.51 -1.86
N TRP A 180 -10.42 -11.58 -2.87
CA TRP A 180 -10.67 -10.50 -3.83
C TRP A 180 -12.06 -9.90 -3.64
N SER A 181 -12.20 -8.60 -3.87
CA SER A 181 -13.49 -7.92 -3.92
C SER A 181 -13.46 -6.73 -4.88
N HIS A 182 -14.60 -6.44 -5.50
CA HIS A 182 -14.79 -5.24 -6.29
C HIS A 182 -16.24 -4.78 -6.22
N ASP A 183 -16.46 -3.50 -6.50
CA ASP A 183 -17.78 -2.93 -6.77
C ASP A 183 -17.65 -1.88 -7.88
N GLY A 184 -17.74 -2.36 -9.13
CA GLY A 184 -17.60 -1.55 -10.34
C GLY A 184 -18.74 -0.55 -10.52
N ALA A 185 -19.90 -0.79 -9.90
CA ALA A 185 -21.00 0.17 -9.93
C ALA A 185 -20.65 1.47 -9.21
N GLN A 186 -19.65 1.44 -8.32
CA GLN A 186 -19.14 2.59 -7.58
C GLN A 186 -17.83 3.18 -8.15
N HIS A 187 -17.43 2.81 -9.38
CA HIS A 187 -16.15 3.27 -9.96
C HIS A 187 -15.98 4.81 -9.97
N ALA A 188 -17.07 5.56 -10.17
CA ALA A 188 -17.04 7.02 -10.23
C ALA A 188 -16.87 7.70 -8.85
N ARG A 189 -16.87 6.96 -7.73
CA ARG A 189 -16.79 7.52 -6.37
C ARG A 189 -15.38 8.01 -6.00
N LEU A 190 -14.36 7.54 -6.69
CA LEU A 190 -12.98 8.00 -6.54
C LEU A 190 -12.29 7.94 -7.91
N VAL A 191 -11.99 9.09 -8.50
CA VAL A 191 -11.41 9.19 -9.84
C VAL A 191 -10.29 10.23 -9.86
N ILE A 192 -9.36 10.07 -10.81
CA ILE A 192 -8.40 11.09 -11.20
C ILE A 192 -8.70 11.44 -12.65
N ASP A 193 -9.22 12.63 -12.90
CA ASP A 193 -9.66 13.04 -14.24
C ASP A 193 -9.51 14.55 -14.46
N GLY A 194 -9.83 15.02 -15.67
CA GLY A 194 -9.80 16.44 -16.04
C GLY A 194 -8.47 16.93 -16.60
N THR A 195 -8.40 18.23 -16.86
CA THR A 195 -7.20 18.92 -17.38
C THR A 195 -7.08 20.29 -16.70
N PRO A 196 -6.16 20.46 -15.73
CA PRO A 196 -5.22 19.46 -15.20
C PRO A 196 -5.93 18.30 -14.48
N GLN A 197 -5.26 17.15 -14.36
CA GLN A 197 -5.79 16.00 -13.63
C GLN A 197 -5.97 16.33 -12.14
N ARG A 198 -7.13 15.98 -11.60
CA ARG A 198 -7.48 16.18 -10.19
C ARG A 198 -8.17 14.94 -9.62
N LEU A 199 -7.83 14.64 -8.37
CA LEU A 199 -8.52 13.63 -7.58
C LEU A 199 -9.89 14.17 -7.14
N LYS A 200 -10.94 13.42 -7.44
CA LYS A 200 -12.31 13.69 -6.98
C LYS A 200 -12.80 12.51 -6.18
N MET A 201 -13.40 12.79 -5.01
CA MET A 201 -13.76 11.74 -4.06
C MET A 201 -15.11 11.98 -3.38
N GLU A 202 -15.94 10.94 -3.37
CA GLU A 202 -17.15 10.87 -2.54
C GLU A 202 -16.88 10.14 -1.22
N GLY A 203 -16.17 10.81 -0.30
CA GLY A 203 -15.64 10.19 0.93
C GLY A 203 -16.70 9.48 1.79
N ARG A 204 -17.94 9.98 1.85
CA ARG A 204 -19.04 9.33 2.59
C ARG A 204 -19.45 7.99 1.97
N ALA A 205 -19.49 7.90 0.64
CA ALA A 205 -19.84 6.66 -0.05
C ALA A 205 -18.75 5.60 0.14
N ILE A 206 -17.49 6.01 -0.04
CA ILE A 206 -16.31 5.14 0.15
C ILE A 206 -16.23 4.65 1.59
N TYR A 207 -16.41 5.52 2.58
CA TYR A 207 -16.41 5.12 3.99
C TYR A 207 -17.47 4.04 4.26
N ARG A 208 -18.72 4.26 3.82
CA ARG A 208 -19.81 3.29 4.04
C ARG A 208 -19.49 1.95 3.40
N TRP A 209 -19.05 1.95 2.14
CA TRP A 209 -18.67 0.73 1.45
C TRP A 209 -17.52 0.02 2.17
N ALA A 210 -16.45 0.73 2.52
CA ALA A 210 -15.29 0.17 3.20
C ALA A 210 -15.68 -0.49 4.54
N THR A 211 -16.45 0.20 5.37
CA THR A 211 -16.88 -0.35 6.68
C THR A 211 -17.86 -1.51 6.56
N ALA A 212 -18.58 -1.64 5.45
CA ALA A 212 -19.50 -2.74 5.21
C ALA A 212 -18.80 -3.98 4.60
N SER A 213 -17.93 -3.78 3.62
CA SER A 213 -17.38 -4.87 2.80
C SER A 213 -16.03 -5.41 3.29
N LEU A 214 -15.19 -4.57 3.89
CA LEU A 214 -13.83 -4.96 4.28
C LEU A 214 -13.76 -5.99 5.42
N PRO A 215 -14.64 -5.97 6.44
CA PRO A 215 -14.61 -6.99 7.48
C PRO A 215 -14.80 -8.41 6.94
N ASP A 216 -15.74 -8.61 6.02
CA ASP A 216 -15.99 -9.92 5.42
C ASP A 216 -14.83 -10.37 4.53
N LEU A 217 -14.24 -9.44 3.78
CA LEU A 217 -13.04 -9.71 2.99
C LEU A 217 -11.85 -10.11 3.86
N ALA A 218 -11.66 -9.44 5.00
CA ALA A 218 -10.61 -9.75 5.96
C ALA A 218 -10.80 -11.14 6.60
N ARG A 219 -12.03 -11.48 7.00
CA ARG A 219 -12.35 -12.85 7.49
C ARG A 219 -12.07 -13.88 6.41
N ARG A 220 -12.47 -13.61 5.16
CA ARG A 220 -12.22 -14.50 4.03
C ARG A 220 -10.73 -14.71 3.77
N ALA A 221 -9.91 -13.67 3.87
CA ALA A 221 -8.46 -13.79 3.75
C ALA A 221 -7.86 -14.68 4.84
N CYS A 222 -8.35 -14.58 6.07
CA CYS A 222 -7.94 -15.45 7.18
C CYS A 222 -8.36 -16.91 6.93
N GLU A 223 -9.61 -17.14 6.51
CA GLU A 223 -10.12 -18.48 6.15
C GLU A 223 -9.27 -19.14 5.07
N LEU A 224 -8.92 -18.41 4.00
CA LEU A 224 -8.08 -18.92 2.92
C LEU A 224 -6.66 -19.29 3.38
N ALA A 225 -6.18 -18.67 4.45
CA ALA A 225 -4.90 -18.96 5.07
C ALA A 225 -5.00 -20.00 6.20
N GLY A 226 -6.19 -20.52 6.50
CA GLY A 226 -6.43 -21.49 7.56
C GLY A 226 -6.20 -20.94 8.97
N THR A 227 -6.44 -19.63 9.17
CA THR A 227 -6.26 -18.93 10.46
C THR A 227 -7.52 -18.13 10.79
N THR A 228 -7.60 -17.62 12.01
CA THR A 228 -8.61 -16.64 12.43
C THR A 228 -7.99 -15.26 12.65
N PRO A 229 -8.78 -14.16 12.61
CA PRO A 229 -8.29 -12.83 12.94
C PRO A 229 -7.67 -12.72 14.34
N GLN A 230 -8.12 -13.54 15.29
CA GLN A 230 -7.64 -13.57 16.68
C GLN A 230 -6.24 -14.18 16.82
N GLU A 231 -5.80 -15.00 15.87
CA GLU A 231 -4.49 -15.67 15.88
C GLU A 231 -3.39 -14.88 15.16
N LEU A 232 -3.75 -13.76 14.53
CA LEU A 232 -2.80 -12.91 13.83
C LEU A 232 -1.83 -12.26 14.83
N ALA A 233 -0.59 -12.07 14.42
CA ALA A 233 0.33 -11.19 15.14
C ALA A 233 0.04 -9.72 14.84
N ALA A 234 -0.34 -9.42 13.59
CA ALA A 234 -0.63 -8.05 13.17
C ALA A 234 -1.69 -7.93 12.06
N PHE A 235 -2.28 -6.74 11.99
CA PHE A 235 -3.16 -6.29 10.93
C PHE A 235 -2.62 -5.00 10.30
N VAL A 236 -2.38 -5.05 8.99
CA VAL A 236 -1.86 -3.93 8.19
C VAL A 236 -2.87 -3.58 7.10
N PRO A 237 -3.88 -2.73 7.42
CA PRO A 237 -4.80 -2.22 6.42
C PRO A 237 -4.17 -1.10 5.58
N HIS A 238 -4.82 -0.79 4.46
CA HIS A 238 -4.62 0.45 3.72
C HIS A 238 -4.84 1.65 4.67
N GLN A 239 -3.85 2.55 4.71
CA GLN A 239 -3.79 3.69 5.61
C GLN A 239 -4.58 4.89 5.06
N ALA A 240 -5.87 4.68 4.75
CA ALA A 240 -6.71 5.72 4.16
C ALA A 240 -7.19 6.77 5.16
N ASN A 241 -7.68 6.27 6.30
CA ASN A 241 -8.35 7.03 7.34
C ASN A 241 -8.43 6.15 8.58
N LEU A 242 -7.96 6.65 9.73
CA LEU A 242 -7.91 5.87 10.96
C LEU A 242 -9.29 5.36 11.38
N ARG A 243 -10.38 6.09 11.10
CA ARG A 243 -11.74 5.65 11.45
C ARG A 243 -12.17 4.40 10.69
N ILE A 244 -11.74 4.24 9.45
CA ILE A 244 -12.02 3.01 8.68
C ILE A 244 -11.27 1.85 9.33
N THR A 245 -9.99 2.05 9.66
CA THR A 245 -9.19 1.06 10.39
C THR A 245 -9.87 0.63 11.69
N GLU A 246 -10.27 1.58 12.55
CA GLU A 246 -10.92 1.27 13.82
C GLU A 246 -12.28 0.58 13.65
N ALA A 247 -13.06 0.94 12.62
CA ALA A 247 -14.32 0.27 12.31
C ALA A 247 -14.10 -1.20 11.90
N VAL A 248 -13.08 -1.47 11.08
CA VAL A 248 -12.73 -2.84 10.68
C VAL A 248 -12.18 -3.64 11.86
N VAL A 249 -11.26 -3.07 12.66
CA VAL A 249 -10.71 -3.67 13.88
C VAL A 249 -11.84 -4.08 14.83
N LYS A 250 -12.79 -3.18 15.08
CA LYS A 250 -13.96 -3.45 15.93
C LYS A 250 -14.84 -4.56 15.36
N SER A 251 -15.11 -4.55 14.05
CA SER A 251 -15.93 -5.57 13.40
C SER A 251 -15.29 -6.96 13.46
N LEU A 252 -13.96 -7.03 13.30
CA LEU A 252 -13.20 -8.27 13.40
C LEU A 252 -13.02 -8.77 14.84
N ALA A 253 -13.34 -7.93 15.84
CA ALA A 253 -13.09 -8.20 17.26
C ALA A 253 -11.64 -8.63 17.49
N LEU A 254 -10.69 -7.86 16.93
CA LEU A 254 -9.27 -8.12 17.13
C LEU A 254 -8.92 -7.90 18.61
N PRO A 255 -8.25 -8.86 19.27
CA PRO A 255 -7.78 -8.67 20.64
C PRO A 255 -6.60 -7.69 20.66
N GLU A 256 -6.32 -7.12 21.84
CA GLU A 256 -5.20 -6.17 22.05
C GLU A 256 -3.83 -6.77 21.70
N SER A 257 -3.71 -8.10 21.70
CA SER A 257 -2.50 -8.81 21.28
C SER A 257 -2.18 -8.68 19.80
N VAL A 258 -3.16 -8.33 18.95
CA VAL A 258 -2.93 -8.12 17.51
C VAL A 258 -2.44 -6.69 17.30
N VAL A 259 -1.22 -6.53 16.81
CA VAL A 259 -0.67 -5.22 16.47
C VAL A 259 -1.41 -4.64 15.27
N VAL A 260 -1.99 -3.45 15.40
CA VAL A 260 -2.67 -2.77 14.29
C VAL A 260 -1.82 -1.62 13.78
N ALA A 261 -1.49 -1.65 12.48
CA ALA A 261 -0.73 -0.56 11.86
C ALA A 261 -1.58 0.72 11.74
N ARG A 262 -1.06 1.82 12.29
CA ARG A 262 -1.69 3.16 12.29
C ARG A 262 -0.78 4.22 11.68
N ASP A 263 -0.04 3.84 10.64
CA ASP A 263 0.90 4.73 9.95
C ASP A 263 0.21 5.93 9.28
N VAL A 264 -1.10 5.86 9.01
CA VAL A 264 -1.92 6.98 8.50
C VAL A 264 -1.75 8.26 9.33
N VAL A 265 -1.53 8.12 10.65
CA VAL A 265 -1.35 9.24 11.58
C VAL A 265 -0.19 10.13 11.15
N GLU A 266 0.84 9.53 10.58
CA GLU A 266 2.11 10.17 10.29
C GLU A 266 2.44 10.31 8.79
N SER A 267 1.75 9.54 7.96
CA SER A 267 1.98 9.47 6.51
C SER A 267 0.87 10.11 5.71
N GLY A 268 -0.32 10.28 6.29
CA GLY A 268 -1.55 10.41 5.53
C GLY A 268 -1.83 9.16 4.68
N ASN A 269 -2.70 9.32 3.69
CA ASN A 269 -3.05 8.32 2.70
C ASN A 269 -2.05 8.37 1.53
N THR A 270 -1.16 7.40 1.48
CA THR A 270 -0.16 7.24 0.41
C THR A 270 -0.58 6.20 -0.65
N SER A 271 -1.89 6.01 -0.87
CA SER A 271 -2.48 5.08 -1.86
C SER A 271 -1.78 3.70 -1.85
N ALA A 272 -1.27 3.21 -2.97
CA ALA A 272 -0.65 1.90 -3.11
C ALA A 272 0.61 1.72 -2.23
N ALA A 273 1.30 2.80 -1.87
CA ALA A 273 2.46 2.74 -0.97
C ALA A 273 2.08 2.46 0.49
N SER A 274 0.80 2.61 0.87
CA SER A 274 0.42 2.64 2.28
C SER A 274 0.64 1.32 3.04
N VAL A 275 0.27 0.20 2.41
CA VAL A 275 0.38 -1.13 3.02
C VAL A 275 1.85 -1.52 3.19
N PRO A 276 2.71 -1.41 2.16
CA PRO A 276 4.11 -1.76 2.33
C PRO A 276 4.87 -0.79 3.25
N LEU A 277 4.56 0.51 3.24
CA LEU A 277 5.14 1.48 4.21
C LEU A 277 4.81 1.13 5.66
N ALA A 278 3.56 0.77 5.92
CA ALA A 278 3.11 0.39 7.24
C ALA A 278 3.70 -0.96 7.69
N LEU A 279 3.77 -1.95 6.79
CA LEU A 279 4.38 -3.25 7.06
C LEU A 279 5.88 -3.12 7.37
N ALA A 280 6.61 -2.38 6.54
CA ALA A 280 8.04 -2.12 6.75
C ALA A 280 8.28 -1.45 8.11
N ARG A 281 7.45 -0.47 8.49
CA ARG A 281 7.55 0.20 9.79
C ARG A 281 7.34 -0.75 10.98
N LEU A 282 6.32 -1.60 10.93
CA LEU A 282 6.09 -2.57 12.01
C LEU A 282 7.29 -3.53 12.17
N HIS A 283 7.86 -3.96 11.04
CA HIS A 283 9.03 -4.83 11.01
C HIS A 283 10.29 -4.12 11.56
N GLU A 284 10.59 -2.91 11.07
CA GLU A 284 11.72 -2.09 11.53
C GLU A 284 11.66 -1.76 13.03
N LEU A 285 10.45 -1.56 13.57
CA LEU A 285 10.23 -1.31 15.00
C LEU A 285 10.21 -2.59 15.86
N GLY A 286 10.39 -3.77 15.26
CA GLY A 286 10.36 -5.05 15.96
C GLY A 286 9.01 -5.41 16.58
N GLN A 287 7.92 -4.79 16.10
CA GLN A 287 6.57 -5.05 16.59
C GLN A 287 5.98 -6.35 16.02
N VAL A 288 6.56 -6.84 14.93
CA VAL A 288 6.34 -8.17 14.36
C VAL A 288 7.68 -8.88 14.20
N ARG A 289 7.66 -10.20 14.28
CA ARG A 289 8.85 -11.07 14.20
C ARG A 289 8.76 -11.96 12.97
N ARG A 290 9.92 -12.40 12.49
CA ARG A 290 10.01 -13.37 11.39
C ARG A 290 9.08 -14.57 11.61
N GLY A 291 8.28 -14.88 10.59
CA GLY A 291 7.31 -15.98 10.61
C GLY A 291 5.92 -15.63 11.16
N ASP A 292 5.76 -14.49 11.83
CA ASP A 292 4.47 -14.00 12.33
C ASP A 292 3.45 -13.88 11.21
N GLN A 293 2.20 -14.27 11.48
CA GLN A 293 1.09 -14.15 10.54
C GLN A 293 0.50 -12.73 10.58
N ILE A 294 0.52 -12.07 9.43
CA ILE A 294 0.11 -10.68 9.26
C ILE A 294 -0.99 -10.62 8.21
N LEU A 295 -2.15 -10.06 8.56
CA LEU A 295 -3.18 -9.78 7.58
C LEU A 295 -2.88 -8.44 6.88
N LEU A 296 -2.67 -8.49 5.57
CA LEU A 296 -2.61 -7.31 4.71
C LEU A 296 -3.98 -7.08 4.08
N LEU A 297 -4.44 -5.82 4.01
CA LEU A 297 -5.73 -5.49 3.41
C LEU A 297 -5.68 -4.16 2.66
N GLY A 298 -5.73 -4.20 1.34
CA GLY A 298 -5.79 -3.03 0.46
C GLY A 298 -7.21 -2.79 -0.06
N PHE A 299 -7.60 -1.52 -0.21
CA PHE A 299 -8.84 -1.12 -0.89
C PHE A 299 -8.67 0.24 -1.55
N GLY A 300 -9.33 0.52 -2.66
CA GLY A 300 -9.18 1.78 -3.38
C GLY A 300 -10.16 1.97 -4.52
N ALA A 301 -9.84 2.92 -5.41
CA ALA A 301 -10.62 3.26 -6.60
C ALA A 301 -10.97 2.02 -7.45
N GLY A 302 -12.16 2.02 -8.05
CA GLY A 302 -12.70 0.89 -8.81
C GLY A 302 -14.17 0.54 -8.54
N LEU A 303 -14.69 0.47 -7.31
CA LEU A 303 -13.94 0.22 -6.07
C LEU A 303 -13.37 -1.20 -6.11
N THR A 304 -12.15 -1.37 -5.59
CA THR A 304 -11.47 -2.67 -5.54
C THR A 304 -10.89 -2.90 -4.16
N ALA A 305 -10.73 -4.16 -3.76
CA ALA A 305 -10.05 -4.55 -2.54
C ALA A 305 -9.45 -5.95 -2.64
N ALA A 306 -8.35 -6.15 -1.93
CA ALA A 306 -7.72 -7.45 -1.78
C ALA A 306 -7.09 -7.59 -0.40
N GLY A 307 -7.32 -8.74 0.23
CA GLY A 307 -6.71 -9.11 1.51
C GLY A 307 -5.99 -10.45 1.42
N GLN A 308 -4.85 -10.58 2.10
CA GLN A 308 -4.11 -11.84 2.19
C GLN A 308 -3.28 -11.89 3.47
N VAL A 309 -3.17 -13.08 4.08
CA VAL A 309 -2.29 -13.30 5.23
C VAL A 309 -0.90 -13.65 4.73
N VAL A 310 0.11 -12.94 5.20
CA VAL A 310 1.52 -13.19 4.88
C VAL A 310 2.30 -13.56 6.14
N ARG A 311 3.48 -14.15 5.96
CA ARG A 311 4.49 -14.31 7.01
C ARG A 311 5.49 -13.18 6.93
N CYS A 312 5.81 -12.58 8.08
CA CYS A 312 6.87 -11.59 8.19
C CYS A 312 8.22 -12.20 7.75
N PRO A 313 9.03 -11.51 6.92
CA PRO A 313 10.34 -12.00 6.46
C PRO A 313 11.37 -12.18 7.58
#